data_AF-A0A7S0SE63-F1
#
_entry.id   AF-A0A7S0SE63-F1
#
_cell.length_a   1.000
_cell.length_b   1.000
_cell.length_c   1.000
_cell.angle_alpha   90.00
_cell.angle_beta   90.00
_cell.angle_gamma   90.00
#
_symmetry.space_group_name_H-M   'P 1'
#
loop_
_entity.id
_entity.type
_entity.pdbx_description
1 polymer ?
#
loop_
_entity_poly.entity_id
_entity_poly.type
_entity_poly.pdbx_seq_one_letter_code
_entity_poly.pdbx_strand_id
1 'polypeptide(L)'
;TATAAAAAAAAAAFAAAAASTSPPSFAPTAHADAAADAGAALPTESLADRVRGLRGRFLASLRRNEVAPALEQIPRREFMVDTELDAQLVDEGRARVGRLVDAVHLDNLHAALLTHRVRIETWDEMETQLVSVTAFDPPAPPKADAVHNFPIRREAPGDVRRLACVAFLRRVERCERML
;
A
#
# COMPACT_ATOMS: atom_id res chain seq x y z
N THR A 1 3.57 -7.35 -18.20
CA THR A 1 4.64 -7.97 -17.39
C THR A 1 5.22 -7.02 -16.35
N ALA A 2 5.31 -5.71 -16.62
CA ALA A 2 5.84 -4.71 -15.65
C ALA A 2 4.96 -4.50 -14.39
N THR A 3 3.63 -4.57 -14.51
CA THR A 3 2.71 -4.45 -13.37
C THR A 3 2.77 -5.63 -12.41
N ALA A 4 2.99 -6.85 -12.93
CA ALA A 4 3.20 -8.05 -12.12
C ALA A 4 4.56 -8.00 -11.39
N ALA A 5 5.60 -7.45 -12.03
CA ALA A 5 6.91 -7.24 -11.40
C ALA A 5 6.87 -6.17 -10.29
N ALA A 6 6.10 -5.09 -10.49
CA ALA A 6 5.90 -4.07 -9.46
C ALA A 6 5.08 -4.59 -8.27
N ALA A 7 4.04 -5.40 -8.52
CA ALA A 7 3.29 -6.06 -7.47
C ALA A 7 4.13 -7.10 -6.71
N ALA A 8 4.99 -7.84 -7.40
CA ALA A 8 5.94 -8.77 -6.78
C ALA A 8 7.01 -8.04 -5.95
N ALA A 9 7.48 -6.87 -6.41
CA ALA A 9 8.41 -6.03 -5.65
C ALA A 9 7.76 -5.41 -4.41
N ALA A 10 6.51 -4.97 -4.50
CA ALA A 10 5.73 -4.49 -3.36
C ALA A 10 5.43 -5.61 -2.34
N ALA A 11 5.12 -6.82 -2.82
CA ALA A 11 4.94 -8.00 -1.98
C ALA A 11 6.26 -8.45 -1.33
N ALA A 12 7.39 -8.35 -2.04
CA ALA A 12 8.72 -8.61 -1.48
C ALA A 12 9.14 -7.55 -0.44
N ALA A 13 8.78 -6.28 -0.66
CA ALA A 13 9.00 -5.22 0.33
C ALA A 13 8.14 -5.40 1.59
N PHE A 14 6.89 -5.86 1.44
CA PHE A 14 6.02 -6.23 2.56
C PHE A 14 6.54 -7.46 3.31
N ALA A 15 7.04 -8.48 2.60
CA ALA A 15 7.67 -9.65 3.19
C ALA A 15 8.99 -9.32 3.91
N ALA A 16 9.79 -8.39 3.38
CA ALA A 16 11.01 -7.90 4.02
C ALA A 16 10.71 -7.05 5.27
N ALA A 17 9.66 -6.21 5.23
CA ALA A 17 9.19 -5.48 6.40
C ALA A 17 8.59 -6.41 7.48
N ALA A 18 7.90 -7.49 7.07
CA ALA A 18 7.43 -8.52 7.98
C ALA A 18 8.57 -9.35 8.58
N ALA A 19 9.65 -9.60 7.83
CA ALA A 19 10.84 -10.33 8.30
C ALA A 19 11.73 -9.48 9.24
N SER A 20 11.74 -8.15 9.11
CA SER A 20 12.43 -7.26 10.05
C SER A 20 11.60 -6.94 11.30
N THR A 21 10.32 -7.33 11.33
CA THR A 21 9.46 -7.18 12.49
C THR A 21 9.62 -8.44 13.35
N SER A 22 10.76 -8.54 14.03
CA SER A 22 10.93 -9.51 15.12
C SER A 22 9.75 -9.36 16.09
N PRO A 23 9.15 -10.47 16.60
CA PRO A 23 8.19 -10.36 17.69
C PRO A 23 8.82 -9.55 18.82
N PRO A 24 8.07 -8.66 19.50
CA PRO A 24 8.62 -7.93 20.63
C PRO A 24 9.19 -8.97 21.60
N SER A 25 10.52 -8.98 21.72
CA SER A 25 11.21 -9.77 22.71
C SER A 25 10.69 -9.28 24.04
N PHE A 26 9.88 -10.11 24.71
CA PHE A 26 9.52 -9.93 26.11
C PHE A 26 10.77 -10.18 26.97
N ALA A 27 11.78 -9.33 26.81
CA ALA A 27 12.72 -9.07 27.88
C ALA A 27 11.91 -8.30 28.93
N PRO A 28 11.89 -8.74 30.20
CA PRO A 28 11.31 -7.93 31.26
C PRO A 28 12.18 -6.69 31.39
N THR A 29 11.77 -5.59 30.75
CA THR A 29 12.32 -4.27 31.04
C THR A 29 11.89 -3.99 32.47
N ALA A 30 12.83 -4.17 33.41
CA ALA A 30 12.64 -3.74 34.77
C ALA A 30 12.41 -2.22 34.73
N HIS A 31 11.14 -1.82 34.79
CA HIS A 31 10.81 -0.45 35.17
C HIS A 31 11.43 -0.26 36.55
N ALA A 32 12.44 0.59 36.62
CA ALA A 32 13.02 1.04 37.86
C ALA A 32 11.96 1.90 38.55
N ASP A 33 11.05 1.25 39.26
CA ASP A 33 10.14 1.89 40.18
C ASP A 33 10.97 2.43 41.34
N ALA A 34 11.44 3.66 41.18
CA ALA A 34 11.87 4.52 42.27
C ALA A 34 10.63 4.99 43.05
N ALA A 35 9.92 4.06 43.66
CA ALA A 35 8.97 4.32 44.72
C ALA A 35 9.64 3.89 46.02
N ALA A 36 10.10 4.89 46.78
CA ALA A 36 10.52 4.72 48.15
C ALA A 36 9.36 4.16 48.95
N ASP A 37 9.42 2.87 49.29
CA ASP A 37 8.55 2.29 50.30
C ASP A 37 9.41 1.48 51.30
N ALA A 38 9.77 2.18 52.38
CA ALA A 38 10.25 1.56 53.59
C ALA A 38 9.05 0.87 54.26
N GLY A 39 8.78 -0.38 53.90
CA GLY A 39 7.65 -1.12 54.42
C GLY A 39 7.76 -2.63 54.23
N ALA A 40 8.35 -3.31 55.21
CA ALA A 40 8.24 -4.75 55.51
C ALA A 40 8.49 -5.74 54.35
N ALA A 41 9.66 -6.38 54.38
CA ALA A 41 9.94 -7.62 53.66
C ALA A 41 9.02 -8.76 54.16
N LEU A 42 7.83 -8.89 53.57
CA LEU A 42 7.05 -10.12 53.63
C LEU A 42 7.74 -11.19 52.75
N PRO A 43 7.69 -12.49 53.15
CA PRO A 43 8.42 -13.55 52.46
C PRO A 43 7.97 -13.62 51.00
N THR A 44 8.85 -13.22 50.10
CA THR A 44 8.64 -13.10 48.64
C THR A 44 8.19 -14.42 48.00
N GLU A 45 8.58 -15.55 48.59
CA GLU A 45 8.16 -16.90 48.18
C GLU A 45 6.64 -17.10 48.33
N SER A 46 6.06 -16.64 49.44
CA SER A 46 4.62 -16.78 49.71
C SER A 46 3.76 -15.92 48.77
N LEU A 47 4.29 -14.80 48.31
CA LEU A 47 3.61 -13.86 47.40
C LEU A 47 3.70 -14.38 45.96
N ALA A 48 4.87 -14.88 45.55
CA ALA A 48 5.07 -15.51 44.26
C ALA A 48 4.16 -16.74 44.06
N ASP A 49 3.98 -17.56 45.10
CA ASP A 49 3.09 -18.72 45.05
C ASP A 49 1.61 -18.33 44.97
N ARG A 50 1.20 -17.25 45.65
CA ARG A 50 -0.15 -16.69 45.52
C ARG A 50 -0.40 -16.13 44.13
N VAL A 51 0.55 -15.40 43.55
CA VAL A 51 0.46 -14.88 42.18
C VAL A 51 0.41 -16.04 41.17
N ARG A 52 1.21 -17.10 41.35
CA ARG A 52 1.15 -18.31 40.51
C ARG A 52 -0.21 -18.99 40.61
N GLY A 53 -0.78 -19.08 41.82
CA GLY A 53 -2.13 -19.61 42.06
C GLY A 53 -3.22 -18.78 41.38
N LEU A 54 -3.14 -17.46 41.46
CA LEU A 54 -4.07 -16.54 40.78
C LEU A 54 -3.97 -16.69 39.25
N ARG A 55 -2.75 -16.76 38.71
CA ARG A 55 -2.52 -17.01 37.27
C ARG A 55 -3.13 -18.35 36.81
N GLY A 56 -2.97 -19.41 37.59
CA GLY A 56 -3.59 -20.71 37.30
C GLY A 56 -5.12 -20.66 37.26
N ARG A 57 -5.74 -19.96 38.21
CA ARG A 57 -7.20 -19.76 38.25
C ARG A 57 -7.70 -18.91 37.09
N PHE A 58 -6.98 -17.84 36.76
CA PHE A 58 -7.31 -16.98 35.63
C PHE A 58 -7.28 -17.75 34.30
N LEU A 59 -6.23 -18.53 34.04
CA LEU A 59 -6.13 -19.36 32.84
C LEU A 59 -7.21 -20.46 32.79
N ALA A 60 -7.59 -21.03 33.94
CA ALA A 60 -8.68 -21.98 34.02
C ALA A 60 -10.04 -21.34 33.69
N SER A 61 -10.28 -20.11 34.14
CA SER A 61 -11.48 -19.35 33.79
C SER A 61 -11.52 -18.97 32.31
N LEU A 62 -10.38 -18.59 31.73
CA LEU A 62 -10.28 -18.28 30.29
C LEU A 62 -10.61 -19.51 29.44
N ARG A 63 -10.06 -20.68 29.79
CA ARG A 63 -10.36 -21.94 29.08
C ARG A 63 -11.82 -22.36 29.19
N ARG A 64 -12.45 -22.14 30.35
CA ARG A 64 -13.89 -22.41 30.52
C ARG A 64 -14.74 -21.48 29.66
N ASN A 65 -14.33 -20.23 29.53
CA ASN A 65 -15.00 -19.25 28.68
C ASN A 65 -14.86 -19.57 27.18
N GLU A 66 -13.71 -20.08 26.74
CA GLU A 66 -13.51 -20.48 25.34
C GLU A 66 -14.40 -21.66 24.90
N VAL A 67 -14.80 -22.50 25.84
CA VAL A 67 -15.67 -23.68 25.60
C VAL A 67 -17.16 -23.37 25.88
N ALA A 68 -17.47 -22.20 26.43
CA ALA A 68 -18.84 -21.80 26.75
C ALA A 68 -19.67 -21.52 25.49
N PRO A 69 -21.01 -21.69 25.55
CA PRO A 69 -21.90 -21.29 24.48
C PRO A 69 -21.75 -19.79 24.15
N ALA A 70 -21.93 -19.42 22.88
CA ALA A 70 -21.67 -18.05 22.40
C ALA A 70 -22.44 -16.94 23.14
N LEU A 71 -23.59 -17.24 23.74
CA LEU A 71 -24.38 -16.31 24.54
C LEU A 71 -23.78 -16.04 25.94
N GLU A 72 -22.99 -16.96 26.46
CA GLU A 72 -22.37 -16.89 27.80
C GLU A 72 -20.88 -16.57 27.71
N GLN A 73 -20.35 -16.45 26.50
CA GLN A 73 -18.95 -16.15 26.25
C GLN A 73 -18.67 -14.66 26.51
N ILE A 74 -18.01 -14.40 27.62
CA ILE A 74 -17.46 -13.08 27.95
C ILE A 74 -16.36 -12.70 26.94
N PRO A 75 -16.38 -11.49 26.35
CA PRO A 75 -15.37 -11.05 25.42
C PRO A 75 -14.00 -10.91 26.08
N ARG A 76 -12.93 -11.24 25.33
CA ARG A 76 -11.54 -11.22 25.84
C ARG A 76 -11.10 -9.88 26.43
N ARG A 77 -11.72 -8.77 26.02
CA ARG A 77 -11.44 -7.43 26.57
C ARG A 77 -11.81 -7.31 28.05
N GLU A 78 -12.84 -8.01 28.51
CA GLU A 78 -13.28 -7.98 29.91
C GLU A 78 -12.42 -8.87 30.82
N PHE A 79 -11.56 -9.72 30.25
CA PHE A 79 -10.56 -10.49 31.00
C PHE A 79 -9.25 -9.72 31.21
N MET A 80 -9.07 -8.55 30.60
CA MET A 80 -7.84 -7.79 30.76
C MET A 80 -7.78 -7.13 32.13
N VAL A 81 -6.71 -7.44 32.86
CA VAL A 81 -6.47 -6.90 34.21
C VAL A 81 -5.87 -5.51 34.14
N ASP A 82 -5.14 -5.21 33.07
CA ASP A 82 -4.46 -3.93 32.86
C ASP A 82 -5.18 -3.13 31.76
N THR A 83 -6.11 -2.29 32.19
CA THR A 83 -6.87 -1.40 31.28
C THR A 83 -6.06 -0.19 30.82
N GLU A 84 -5.03 0.20 31.58
CA GLU A 84 -4.20 1.36 31.25
C GLU A 84 -3.23 1.03 30.12
N LEU A 85 -2.60 -0.14 30.19
CA LEU A 85 -1.73 -0.64 29.13
C LEU A 85 -2.50 -0.90 27.84
N ASP A 86 -3.73 -1.43 27.91
CA ASP A 86 -4.58 -1.62 26.73
C ASP A 86 -4.89 -0.28 26.04
N ALA A 87 -5.24 0.75 26.81
CA ALA A 87 -5.48 2.09 26.26
C ALA A 87 -4.23 2.65 25.57
N GLN A 88 -3.05 2.53 26.21
CA GLN A 88 -1.79 2.99 25.62
C GLN A 88 -1.46 2.25 24.31
N LEU A 89 -1.63 0.93 24.28
CA LEU A 89 -1.38 0.12 23.08
C LEU A 89 -2.37 0.43 21.95
N VAL A 90 -3.63 0.69 22.29
CA VAL A 90 -4.65 1.09 21.32
C VAL A 90 -4.32 2.47 20.73
N ASP A 91 -3.88 3.41 21.55
CA ASP A 91 -3.52 4.76 21.09
C ASP A 91 -2.24 4.76 20.25
N GLU A 92 -1.22 3.98 20.63
CA GLU A 92 -0.02 3.77 19.81
C GLU A 92 -0.40 3.11 18.48
N GLY A 93 -1.25 2.09 18.52
CA GLY A 93 -1.77 1.41 17.34
C GLY A 93 -2.50 2.37 16.40
N ARG A 94 -3.38 3.22 16.93
CA ARG A 94 -4.09 4.25 16.16
C ARG A 94 -3.12 5.26 15.56
N ALA A 95 -2.13 5.73 16.30
CA ALA A 95 -1.12 6.64 15.78
C ALA A 95 -0.26 6.00 14.68
N ARG A 96 0.06 4.71 14.79
CA ARG A 96 0.79 3.97 13.74
C ARG A 96 -0.06 3.77 12.48
N VAL A 97 -1.33 3.39 12.65
CA VAL A 97 -2.27 3.23 11.53
C VAL A 97 -2.52 4.58 10.84
N GLY A 98 -2.72 5.66 11.60
CA GLY A 98 -2.89 7.01 11.04
C GLY A 98 -1.71 7.41 10.15
N ARG A 99 -0.48 7.27 10.66
CA ARG A 99 0.73 7.54 9.87
C ARG A 99 0.82 6.69 8.59
N LEU A 100 0.43 5.43 8.66
CA LEU A 100 0.43 4.54 7.49
C LEU A 100 -0.62 4.96 6.46
N VAL A 101 -1.83 5.32 6.91
CA VAL A 101 -2.91 5.80 6.05
C VAL A 101 -2.49 7.08 5.33
N ASP A 102 -1.89 8.02 6.04
CA ASP A 102 -1.41 9.28 5.45
C ASP A 102 -0.32 9.03 4.40
N ALA A 103 0.64 8.15 4.69
CA ALA A 103 1.69 7.76 3.74
C ALA A 103 1.10 7.12 2.47
N VAL A 104 0.21 6.14 2.64
CA VAL A 104 -0.46 5.46 1.51
C VAL A 104 -1.31 6.45 0.71
N HIS A 105 -1.95 7.41 1.37
CA HIS A 105 -2.74 8.43 0.69
C HIS A 105 -1.85 9.32 -0.20
N LEU A 106 -0.70 9.77 0.32
CA LEU A 106 0.26 10.54 -0.45
C LEU A 106 0.82 9.75 -1.65
N ASP A 107 1.17 8.48 -1.46
CA ASP A 107 1.67 7.62 -2.52
C ASP A 107 0.62 7.42 -3.63
N ASN A 108 -0.64 7.19 -3.24
CA ASN A 108 -1.74 7.08 -4.19
C ASN A 108 -1.98 8.38 -4.97
N LEU A 109 -1.92 9.53 -4.30
CA LEU A 109 -2.05 10.84 -4.95
C LEU A 109 -0.91 11.08 -5.94
N HIS A 110 0.32 10.73 -5.57
CA HIS A 110 1.48 10.85 -6.45
C HIS A 110 1.34 9.95 -7.69
N ALA A 111 0.97 8.69 -7.49
CA ALA A 111 0.74 7.74 -8.58
C ALA A 111 -0.41 8.19 -9.49
N ALA A 112 -1.50 8.71 -8.93
CA ALA A 112 -2.63 9.25 -9.69
C ALA A 112 -2.23 10.46 -10.52
N LEU A 113 -1.44 11.39 -9.96
CA LEU A 113 -0.94 12.57 -10.66
C LEU A 113 -0.06 12.15 -11.84
N LEU A 114 0.92 11.26 -11.61
CA LEU A 114 1.79 10.77 -12.69
C LEU A 114 0.98 10.08 -13.79
N THR A 115 0.06 9.19 -13.41
CA THR A 115 -0.81 8.50 -14.37
C THR A 115 -1.64 9.49 -15.18
N HIS A 116 -2.19 10.50 -14.53
CA HIS A 116 -2.98 11.55 -15.18
C HIS A 116 -2.14 12.36 -16.17
N ARG A 117 -0.91 12.74 -15.81
CA ARG A 117 0.00 13.46 -16.72
C ARG A 117 0.37 12.63 -17.94
N VAL A 118 0.77 11.38 -17.72
CA VAL A 118 1.10 10.46 -18.81
C VAL A 118 -0.11 10.26 -19.72
N ARG A 119 -1.29 10.08 -19.15
CA ARG A 119 -2.52 9.90 -19.92
C ARG A 119 -2.86 11.12 -20.77
N ILE A 120 -2.75 12.33 -20.22
CA ILE A 120 -2.99 13.55 -20.99
C ILE A 120 -2.04 13.63 -22.19
N GLU A 121 -0.74 13.52 -21.92
CA GLU A 121 0.30 13.71 -22.95
C GLU A 121 0.27 12.62 -24.04
N THR A 122 -0.02 11.36 -23.67
CA THR A 122 0.10 10.22 -24.58
C THR A 122 -1.21 9.72 -25.16
N TRP A 123 -2.35 10.07 -24.56
CA TRP A 123 -3.65 9.51 -24.92
C TRP A 123 -4.71 10.58 -25.18
N ASP A 124 -4.99 11.44 -24.19
CA ASP A 124 -6.13 12.35 -24.29
C ASP A 124 -5.89 13.48 -25.31
N GLU A 125 -4.64 13.87 -25.55
CA GLU A 125 -4.24 14.82 -26.58
C GLU A 125 -4.11 14.22 -27.99
N MET A 126 -4.26 12.90 -28.15
CA MET A 126 -4.15 12.25 -29.46
C MET A 126 -5.45 12.37 -30.27
N GLU A 127 -5.33 12.62 -31.57
CA GLU A 127 -6.44 12.60 -32.52
C GLU A 127 -6.75 11.16 -32.92
N THR A 128 -5.70 10.38 -33.12
CA THR A 128 -5.76 8.94 -33.38
C THR A 128 -4.98 8.20 -32.31
N GLN A 129 -5.65 7.31 -31.59
CA GLN A 129 -5.03 6.45 -30.59
C GLN A 129 -4.29 5.30 -31.26
N LEU A 130 -3.24 4.79 -30.60
CA LEU A 130 -2.49 3.63 -31.07
C LEU A 130 -3.39 2.39 -31.06
N VAL A 131 -3.58 1.79 -32.23
CA VAL A 131 -4.31 0.56 -32.47
C VAL A 131 -3.42 -0.36 -33.30
N SER A 132 -3.36 -1.61 -32.88
CA SER A 132 -2.63 -2.67 -33.60
C SER A 132 -3.58 -3.75 -34.03
N VAL A 133 -3.54 -4.11 -35.32
CA VAL A 133 -4.20 -5.32 -35.83
C VAL A 133 -3.14 -6.40 -35.89
N THR A 134 -3.38 -7.52 -35.20
CA THR A 134 -2.49 -8.68 -35.19
C THR A 134 -3.17 -9.84 -35.92
N ALA A 135 -2.43 -10.55 -36.77
CA ALA A 135 -2.92 -11.76 -37.41
C ALA A 135 -3.03 -12.91 -36.39
N PHE A 136 -4.11 -13.70 -36.47
CA PHE A 136 -4.32 -14.85 -35.58
C PHE A 136 -3.35 -16.01 -35.87
N ASP A 137 -3.01 -16.23 -37.16
CA ASP A 137 -2.03 -17.21 -37.62
C ASP A 137 -1.01 -16.54 -38.57
N PRO A 138 0.18 -16.17 -38.10
CA PRO A 138 1.21 -15.58 -38.96
C PRO A 138 1.79 -16.66 -39.90
N PRO A 139 1.94 -16.38 -41.21
CA PRO A 139 2.36 -17.39 -42.19
C PRO A 139 3.83 -17.84 -42.07
N ALA A 140 4.67 -17.20 -41.24
CA ALA A 140 6.03 -17.65 -40.98
C ALA A 140 6.61 -17.14 -39.63
N PRO A 141 7.40 -17.94 -38.90
CA PRO A 141 8.29 -17.42 -37.85
C PRO A 141 9.47 -16.68 -38.52
N PRO A 142 9.92 -15.48 -38.07
CA PRO A 142 9.79 -14.91 -36.73
C PRO A 142 9.34 -13.42 -36.74
N LYS A 143 8.29 -13.06 -37.48
CA LYS A 143 7.82 -11.67 -37.49
C LYS A 143 6.30 -11.61 -37.34
N ALA A 144 5.89 -11.00 -36.23
CA ALA A 144 4.52 -10.64 -35.97
C ALA A 144 4.04 -9.70 -37.07
N ASP A 145 3.09 -10.14 -37.90
CA ASP A 145 2.33 -9.27 -38.80
C ASP A 145 1.34 -8.46 -37.95
N ALA A 146 1.91 -7.51 -37.20
CA ALA A 146 1.19 -6.52 -36.43
C ALA A 146 1.24 -5.21 -37.22
N VAL A 147 0.10 -4.79 -37.78
CA VAL A 147 -0.01 -3.50 -38.43
C VAL A 147 -0.46 -2.49 -37.38
N HIS A 148 0.40 -1.52 -37.11
CA HIS A 148 0.13 -0.42 -36.18
C HIS A 148 -0.29 0.82 -36.95
N ASN A 149 -1.30 1.54 -36.47
CA ASN A 149 -1.48 2.92 -36.89
C ASN A 149 -0.45 3.83 -36.19
N PHE A 150 -0.16 4.98 -36.79
CA PHE A 150 0.67 6.00 -36.14
C PHE A 150 -0.23 6.94 -35.35
N PRO A 151 -0.01 7.12 -34.04
CA PRO A 151 -0.78 8.07 -33.26
C PRO A 151 -0.39 9.49 -33.66
N ILE A 152 -1.38 10.29 -34.05
CA ILE A 152 -1.20 11.69 -34.41
C ILE A 152 -1.79 12.56 -33.30
N ARG A 153 -1.03 13.56 -32.85
CA ARG A 153 -1.47 14.52 -31.82
C ARG A 153 -2.47 15.51 -32.41
N ARG A 154 -3.51 15.87 -31.65
CA ARG A 154 -4.48 16.91 -32.05
C ARG A 154 -3.76 18.24 -32.18
N GLU A 155 -3.90 18.88 -33.34
CA GLU A 155 -3.33 20.19 -33.58
C GLU A 155 -4.15 21.27 -32.85
N ALA A 156 -3.46 22.26 -32.27
CA ALA A 156 -4.13 23.44 -31.73
C ALA A 156 -4.76 24.27 -32.87
N PRO A 157 -5.91 24.93 -32.65
CA PRO A 157 -6.64 25.62 -33.73
C PRO A 157 -5.83 26.76 -34.39
N GLY A 158 -4.85 27.33 -33.68
CA GLY A 158 -3.92 28.31 -34.23
C GLY A 158 -2.88 27.71 -35.17
N ASP A 159 -2.44 26.48 -34.92
CA ASP A 159 -1.40 25.80 -35.69
C ASP A 159 -1.96 25.24 -37.01
N VAL A 160 -3.19 24.74 -37.01
CA VAL A 160 -3.90 24.30 -38.23
C VAL A 160 -3.91 25.41 -39.29
N ARG A 161 -4.18 26.66 -38.88
CA ARG A 161 -4.19 27.82 -39.79
C ARG A 161 -2.82 28.13 -40.35
N ARG A 162 -1.78 28.04 -39.52
CA ARG A 162 -0.38 28.28 -39.93
C ARG A 162 0.09 27.20 -40.89
N LEU A 163 -0.21 25.94 -40.59
CA LEU A 163 0.10 24.80 -41.46
C LEU A 163 -0.62 24.91 -42.80
N ALA A 164 -1.89 25.32 -42.82
CA ALA A 164 -2.62 25.56 -44.07
C ALA A 164 -1.96 26.67 -44.92
N CYS A 165 -1.50 27.74 -44.29
CA CYS A 165 -0.79 28.83 -44.96
C CYS A 165 0.56 28.36 -45.54
N VAL A 166 1.37 27.65 -44.74
CA VAL A 166 2.65 27.09 -45.19
C VAL A 166 2.46 26.06 -46.30
N ALA A 167 1.44 25.20 -46.20
CA ALA A 167 1.11 24.22 -47.23
C ALA A 167 0.64 24.88 -48.53
N PHE A 168 0.00 26.04 -48.45
CA PHE A 168 -0.34 26.84 -49.62
C PHE A 168 0.92 27.44 -50.26
N LEU A 169 1.77 28.13 -49.49
CA LEU A 169 3.02 28.70 -49.99
C LEU A 169 3.92 27.64 -50.64
N ARG A 170 4.06 26.48 -49.99
CA ARG A 170 4.85 25.35 -50.53
C ARG A 170 4.29 24.78 -51.83
N ARG A 171 2.96 24.85 -52.04
CA ARG A 171 2.35 24.45 -53.32
C ARG A 171 2.69 25.46 -54.41
N VAL A 172 2.64 26.75 -54.10
CA VAL A 172 3.03 27.82 -55.04
C VAL A 172 4.51 27.67 -55.44
N GLU A 173 5.42 27.54 -54.48
CA GLU A 173 6.85 27.33 -54.74
C GLU A 173 7.13 26.11 -55.63
N ARG A 174 6.38 25.01 -55.43
CA ARG A 174 6.54 23.79 -56.24
C ARG A 174 6.06 24.00 -57.67
N CYS A 175 4.97 24.73 -57.88
CA CYS A 175 4.50 25.08 -59.22
C CYS A 175 5.50 26.00 -59.93
N GLU A 176 6.08 26.97 -59.21
CA GLU A 176 7.08 27.89 -59.77
C GLU A 176 8.39 27.19 -60.14
N ARG A 177 8.82 26.17 -59.38
CA ARG A 177 10.03 25.38 -59.71
C ARG A 177 9.86 24.39 -60.87
N MET A 178 8.62 24.07 -61.24
CA MET A 178 8.33 23.17 -62.37
C MET A 178 8.16 23.92 -63.70
N LEU A 179 8.08 25.25 -63.65
CA LEU A 179 8.12 26.16 -64.81
C LEU A 179 9.57 26.60 -65.06
#